data_AF-A0A3R6LJM3-F1
#
_entry.id   AF-A0A3R6LJM3-F1
#
_cell.length_a   1.000
_cell.length_b   1.000
_cell.length_c   1.000
_cell.angle_alpha   90.00
_cell.angle_beta   90.00
_cell.angle_gamma   90.00
#
_symmetry.space_group_name_H-M   'P 1'
#
loop_
_entity.id
_entity.type
_entity.pdbx_description
1 polymer ?
#
loop_
_entity_poly.entity_id
_entity_poly.type
_entity_poly.pdbx_seq_one_letter_code
_entity_poly.pdbx_strand_id
1 'polypeptide(L)' 'MQGDHIIPWSQGGRTVDDNLQMLCQRCNNDKSNH' A
#
# COMPACT_ATOMS: atom_id res chain seq x y z
N MET A 1 -9.61 -0.31 8.89
CA MET A 1 -9.02 -0.85 7.63
C MET A 1 -8.48 0.35 6.85
N GLN A 2 -7.34 0.20 6.17
CA GLN A 2 -6.64 1.26 5.45
C GLN A 2 -6.37 0.81 4.02
N GLY A 3 -6.53 1.72 3.06
CA GLY A 3 -6.05 1.50 1.70
C GLY A 3 -4.56 1.78 1.63
N ASP A 4 -3.81 0.88 1.02
CA ASP A 4 -2.37 0.99 0.82
C ASP A 4 -2.02 0.65 -0.64
N HIS A 5 -0.91 1.21 -1.11
CA HIS A 5 -0.39 0.88 -2.45
C HIS A 5 0.53 -0.33 -2.39
N ILE A 6 0.28 -1.34 -3.23
CA ILE A 6 1.14 -2.53 -3.33
C ILE A 6 2.55 -2.08 -3.77
N ILE A 7 2.63 -1.34 -4.88
CA ILE A 7 3.83 -0.60 -5.30
C ILE A 7 3.71 0.83 -4.78
N PRO A 8 4.66 1.33 -3.97
CA PRO A 8 4.57 2.66 -3.38
C PRO A 8 4.67 3.76 -4.45
N TRP A 9 4.07 4.91 -4.14
CA TRP A 9 4.10 6.10 -5.01
C TRP A 9 5.52 6.55 -5.37
N SER A 10 6.46 6.45 -4.42
CA SER A 10 7.87 6.80 -4.64
C SER A 10 8.58 5.94 -5.69
N GLN A 11 8.07 4.73 -5.95
CA GLN A 11 8.56 3.81 -6.98
C GLN A 11 7.72 3.86 -8.27
N GLY A 12 6.81 4.83 -8.39
CA GLY A 12 5.95 4.99 -9.57
C GLY A 12 4.62 4.22 -9.52
N GLY A 13 4.24 3.69 -8.35
CA GLY A 13 2.94 3.05 -8.17
C GLY A 13 1.79 4.04 -8.35
N ARG A 14 0.86 3.73 -9.26
CA ARG A 14 -0.32 4.55 -9.54
C ARG A 14 -1.48 4.19 -8.62
N THR A 15 -2.38 5.15 -8.38
CA THR A 15 -3.65 4.88 -7.69
C THR A 15 -4.64 4.27 -8.68
N VAL A 16 -4.60 2.94 -8.79
CA VAL A 16 -5.52 2.11 -9.59
C VAL A 16 -5.93 0.90 -8.77
N ASP A 17 -7.12 0.35 -8.99
CA ASP A 17 -7.67 -0.73 -8.16
C ASP A 17 -6.71 -1.92 -8.04
N ASP A 18 -6.02 -2.28 -9.13
CA ASP A 18 -5.02 -3.36 -9.15
C ASP A 18 -3.78 -3.11 -8.29
N ASN A 19 -3.48 -1.85 -7.96
CA ASN A 19 -2.36 -1.45 -7.11
C ASN A 19 -2.81 -1.06 -5.69
N LEU A 20 -4.11 -1.14 -5.39
CA LEU A 20 -4.64 -0.83 -4.08
C LEU A 20 -4.96 -2.12 -3.32
N GLN A 21 -4.55 -2.18 -2.07
CA GLN A 21 -4.86 -3.27 -1.16
C GLN A 21 -5.47 -2.73 0.14
N MET A 22 -6.38 -3.52 0.73
CA MET A 22 -6.97 -3.20 2.02
C MET A 22 -6.22 -3.93 3.13
N LEU A 23 -5.60 -3.16 4.01
CA LEU A 23 -4.82 -3.68 5.13
C LEU A 23 -5.43 -3.27 6.48
N CYS A 24 -5.16 -4.07 7.49
CA CYS A 24 -5.38 -3.66 8.87
C CYS A 24 -4.35 -2.57 9.26
N GLN A 25 -4.65 -1.73 10.25
CA GLN A 25 -3.72 -0.65 10.65
C GLN A 25 -2.34 -1.19 11.05
N ARG A 26 -2.31 -2.27 11.85
CA ARG A 26 -1.06 -2.94 12.23
C ARG A 26 -0.30 -3.48 11.01
N CYS A 27 -1.01 -4.16 10.12
CA CYS A 27 -0.47 -4.73 8.89
C CYS A 27 0.16 -3.66 7.99
N ASN A 28 -0.50 -2.50 7.89
CA ASN A 28 -0.02 -1.37 7.12
C ASN A 28 1.20 -0.71 7.77
N ASN A 29 1.20 -0.57 9.10
CA ASN A 29 2.35 -0.05 9.84
C ASN A 29 3.58 -0.98 9.79
N ASP A 30 3.37 -2.29 9.77
CA ASP A 30 4.43 -3.30 9.70
C ASP A 30 5.01 -3.44 8.26
N LYS A 31 4.34 -2.88 7.25
CA LYS A 31 4.81 -2.88 5.86
C LYS A 31 5.97 -1.88 5.72
N SER A 32 7.19 -2.37 5.82
CA SER A 32 8.42 -1.60 5.58
C SER A 32 8.73 -1.52 4.08
N ASN A 33 8.91 -0.31 3.55
CA ASN A 33 9.31 -0.06 2.15
C ASN A 33 10.83 -0.26 1.98
N HIS A 34 11.32 -1.50 2.05
CA HIS A 34 12.69 -1.83 1.66
C HIS A 34 12.79 -2.24 0.20
#